data_AF-A0A918I249-F1
#
_entry.id   AF-A0A918I249-F1
#
_cell.length_a   1.000
_cell.length_b   1.000
_cell.length_c   1.000
_cell.angle_alpha   90.00
_cell.angle_beta   90.00
_cell.angle_gamma   90.00
#
_symmetry.space_group_name_H-M   'P 1'
#
loop_
_entity.id
_entity.type
_entity.pdbx_description
1 polymer ?
#
loop_
_entity_poly.entity_id
_entity_poly.type
_entity_poly.pdbx_seq_one_letter_code
_entity_poly.pdbx_strand_id
1 'polypeptide(L)'
;MAEALRAGAGGIAGLHRLLEEHGEAVEWDVAHYWPGRSLLELYRGEMSWRELRVFLRYLPPGSATARALNPDNSWSLDQQLIATTADAVRELTHLTLLVNTDPKKRGRLKPPEPIERPGVEVRRKKSNVIKFGGRHGSGAAQLASLFRGASG
;
A
#
# COMPACT_ATOMS: atom_id res chain seq x y z
N MET A 1 -5.10 -9.77 -14.57
CA MET A 1 -6.42 -9.10 -14.50
C MET A 1 -7.50 -9.78 -15.36
N ALA A 2 -7.18 -10.52 -16.43
CA ALA A 2 -8.17 -11.18 -17.30
C ALA A 2 -8.58 -12.62 -16.90
N GLU A 3 -8.00 -13.16 -15.82
CA GLU A 3 -8.11 -14.58 -15.45
C GLU A 3 -9.11 -14.83 -14.32
N ALA A 4 -9.28 -13.88 -13.39
CA ALA A 4 -10.27 -13.97 -12.32
C ALA A 4 -11.74 -13.95 -12.81
N LEU A 5 -11.98 -13.56 -14.07
CA LEU A 5 -13.31 -13.57 -14.69
C LEU A 5 -13.57 -14.80 -15.58
N ARG A 6 -12.68 -15.80 -15.58
CA ARG A 6 -12.78 -17.00 -16.45
C ARG A 6 -12.89 -18.33 -15.72
N ALA A 7 -13.39 -18.35 -14.48
CA ALA A 7 -13.68 -19.60 -13.79
C ALA A 7 -15.20 -19.77 -13.57
N GLY A 8 -15.82 -20.60 -14.44
CA GLY A 8 -17.08 -21.30 -14.14
C GLY A 8 -18.38 -20.51 -14.35
N ALA A 9 -19.43 -21.23 -14.77
CA ALA A 9 -20.78 -20.72 -15.02
C ALA A 9 -21.30 -19.77 -13.92
N GLY A 10 -21.41 -18.48 -14.23
CA GLY A 10 -21.90 -17.51 -13.24
C GLY A 10 -22.15 -16.13 -13.83
N GLY A 11 -22.78 -16.03 -15.01
CA GLY A 11 -23.03 -14.76 -15.71
C GLY A 11 -23.62 -13.65 -14.82
N ILE A 12 -24.95 -13.60 -14.69
CA ILE A 12 -25.62 -12.62 -13.81
C ILE A 12 -25.46 -13.01 -12.33
N ALA A 13 -25.50 -14.31 -12.02
CA ALA A 13 -25.36 -14.79 -10.64
C ALA A 13 -24.02 -14.40 -9.99
N GLY A 14 -22.92 -14.41 -10.75
CA GLY A 14 -21.61 -13.96 -10.26
C GLY A 14 -21.56 -12.45 -10.06
N LEU A 15 -22.24 -11.67 -10.90
CA LEU A 15 -22.38 -10.22 -10.68
C LEU A 15 -23.22 -9.91 -9.45
N HIS A 16 -24.28 -10.67 -9.19
CA HIS A 16 -25.08 -10.50 -7.99
C HIS A 16 -24.23 -10.72 -6.73
N ARG A 17 -23.49 -11.82 -6.68
CA ARG A 17 -22.57 -12.11 -5.58
C ARG A 17 -21.52 -11.01 -5.39
N LEU A 18 -20.95 -10.50 -6.48
CA LEU A 18 -20.00 -9.39 -6.43
C LEU A 18 -20.62 -8.15 -5.78
N LEU A 19 -21.88 -7.83 -6.08
CA LEU A 19 -22.57 -6.70 -5.47
C LEU A 19 -22.90 -6.94 -4.00
N GLU A 20 -23.19 -8.17 -3.59
CA GLU A 20 -23.38 -8.51 -2.17
C GLU A 20 -22.08 -8.35 -1.37
N GLU A 21 -20.94 -8.77 -1.92
CA GLU A 21 -19.65 -8.77 -1.22
C GLU A 21 -18.93 -7.41 -1.33
N HIS A 22 -19.09 -6.68 -2.44
CA HIS A 22 -18.30 -5.48 -2.77
C HIS A 22 -19.14 -4.33 -3.37
N GLY A 23 -20.44 -4.26 -3.06
CA GLY A 23 -21.37 -3.28 -3.63
C GLY A 23 -20.92 -1.82 -3.52
N GLU A 24 -20.39 -1.41 -2.36
CA GLU A 24 -19.91 -0.03 -2.15
C GLU A 24 -18.74 0.34 -3.06
N ALA A 25 -17.81 -0.59 -3.29
CA ALA A 25 -16.68 -0.37 -4.18
C ALA A 25 -17.14 -0.25 -5.63
N VAL A 26 -18.11 -1.08 -6.03
CA VAL A 26 -18.73 -1.03 -7.36
C VAL A 26 -19.50 0.27 -7.55
N GLU A 27 -20.29 0.70 -6.56
CA GLU A 27 -21.05 1.95 -6.61
C GLU A 27 -20.11 3.15 -6.78
N TRP A 28 -19.04 3.20 -5.98
CA TRP A 28 -18.03 4.24 -6.08
C TRP A 28 -17.40 4.27 -7.48
N ASP A 29 -16.97 3.12 -7.98
CA ASP A 29 -16.31 3.01 -9.29
C ASP A 29 -17.24 3.38 -10.44
N VAL A 30 -18.51 2.96 -10.39
CA VAL A 30 -19.53 3.29 -11.41
C VAL A 30 -19.70 4.81 -11.49
N ALA A 31 -19.88 5.48 -10.34
CA ALA A 31 -20.04 6.93 -10.31
C ALA A 31 -18.75 7.68 -10.72
N HIS A 32 -17.58 7.13 -10.38
CA HIS A 32 -16.29 7.78 -10.61
C HIS A 32 -15.83 7.71 -12.08
N TYR A 33 -15.91 6.54 -12.71
CA TYR A 33 -15.38 6.33 -14.06
C TYR A 33 -16.43 6.52 -15.17
N TRP A 34 -17.73 6.50 -14.83
CA TRP A 34 -18.82 6.73 -15.78
C TRP A 34 -19.73 7.84 -15.28
N PRO A 35 -19.33 9.13 -15.45
CA PRO A 35 -20.11 10.26 -14.98
C PRO A 35 -21.56 10.23 -15.49
N GLY A 36 -22.50 10.44 -14.58
CA GLY A 36 -23.92 10.36 -14.89
C GLY A 36 -24.50 8.94 -14.91
N ARG A 37 -23.71 7.91 -14.57
CA ARG A 37 -24.20 6.57 -14.27
C ARG A 37 -24.21 6.33 -12.77
N SER A 38 -25.19 5.58 -12.28
CA SER A 38 -25.28 5.12 -10.90
C SER A 38 -25.62 3.64 -10.83
N LEU A 39 -25.11 2.95 -9.81
CA LEU A 39 -25.54 1.58 -9.52
C LEU A 39 -27.04 1.50 -9.23
N LEU A 40 -27.67 2.58 -8.74
CA LEU A 40 -29.12 2.66 -8.54
C LEU A 40 -29.94 2.43 -9.82
N GLU A 41 -29.39 2.78 -10.98
CA GLU A 41 -30.06 2.57 -12.27
C GLU A 41 -30.26 1.09 -12.58
N LEU A 42 -29.40 0.21 -12.05
CA LEU A 42 -29.58 -1.24 -12.17
C LEU A 42 -30.85 -1.68 -11.44
N TYR A 43 -31.05 -1.18 -10.22
CA TYR A 43 -32.20 -1.51 -9.38
C TYR A 43 -33.50 -0.86 -9.88
N ARG A 44 -33.40 0.25 -10.61
CA ARG A 44 -34.54 0.89 -11.31
C ARG A 44 -34.88 0.24 -12.65
N GLY A 45 -33.99 -0.59 -13.19
CA GLY A 45 -34.14 -1.20 -14.52
C GLY A 45 -33.76 -0.28 -15.69
N GLU A 46 -33.13 0.86 -15.40
CA GLU A 46 -32.61 1.81 -16.39
C GLU A 46 -31.23 1.37 -16.94
N MET A 47 -30.48 0.60 -16.14
CA MET A 47 -29.23 -0.05 -16.53
C MET A 47 -29.40 -1.56 -16.57
N SER A 48 -28.86 -2.19 -17.62
CA SER A 48 -28.90 -3.66 -17.74
C SER A 48 -27.74 -4.35 -17.03
N TRP A 49 -27.91 -5.60 -16.59
CA TRP A 49 -26.82 -6.43 -16.07
C TRP A 49 -25.65 -6.58 -17.06
N ARG A 50 -25.95 -6.60 -18.35
CA ARG A 50 -24.93 -6.64 -19.41
C ARG A 50 -24.10 -5.36 -19.43
N GLU A 51 -24.73 -4.22 -19.21
CA GLU A 51 -24.06 -2.93 -19.18
C GLU A 51 -23.18 -2.78 -17.94
N LEU A 52 -23.68 -3.13 -16.76
CA LEU A 52 -22.85 -3.21 -15.55
C LEU A 52 -21.62 -4.10 -15.79
N ARG A 53 -21.80 -5.27 -16.43
CA ARG A 53 -20.68 -6.16 -16.78
C ARG A 53 -19.66 -5.47 -17.70
N VAL A 54 -20.10 -4.61 -18.61
CA VAL A 54 -19.20 -3.84 -19.49
C VAL A 54 -18.41 -2.83 -18.67
N PHE A 55 -19.05 -2.06 -17.79
CA PHE A 55 -18.36 -1.11 -16.92
C PHE A 55 -17.29 -1.81 -16.09
N LEU A 56 -17.67 -2.87 -15.38
CA LEU A 56 -16.75 -3.64 -14.55
C LEU A 56 -15.60 -4.28 -15.34
N ARG A 57 -15.84 -4.69 -16.58
CA ARG A 57 -14.80 -5.28 -17.46
C ARG A 57 -13.72 -4.28 -17.85
N TYR A 58 -14.07 -3.00 -17.97
CA TYR A 58 -13.16 -1.93 -18.39
C TYR A 58 -12.69 -1.06 -17.22
N LEU A 59 -12.88 -1.52 -15.99
CA LEU A 59 -12.31 -0.85 -14.82
C LEU A 59 -10.78 -0.81 -14.89
N PRO A 60 -10.16 0.34 -14.55
CA PRO A 60 -8.73 0.40 -14.37
C PRO A 60 -8.24 -0.55 -13.25
N PRO A 61 -7.00 -1.08 -13.32
CA PRO A 61 -6.43 -1.95 -12.30
C PRO A 61 -6.35 -1.32 -10.90
N GLY A 62 -6.37 0.01 -10.81
CA GLY A 62 -6.35 0.77 -9.56
C GLY A 62 -7.72 1.15 -9.01
N SER A 63 -8.82 0.68 -9.61
CA SER A 63 -10.19 0.96 -9.16
C SER A 63 -10.49 0.39 -7.77
N ALA A 64 -11.53 0.90 -7.10
CA ALA A 64 -11.91 0.45 -5.76
C ALA A 64 -12.29 -1.05 -5.76
N THR A 65 -13.04 -1.49 -6.77
CA THR A 65 -13.45 -2.88 -6.97
C THR A 65 -12.24 -3.78 -7.25
N ALA A 66 -11.29 -3.34 -8.10
CA ALA A 66 -10.09 -4.13 -8.37
C ALA A 66 -9.22 -4.34 -7.12
N ARG A 67 -9.11 -3.31 -6.27
CA ARG A 67 -8.42 -3.38 -4.97
C ARG A 67 -9.15 -4.26 -3.96
N ALA A 68 -10.48 -4.17 -3.90
CA ALA A 68 -11.29 -5.01 -3.02
C ALA A 68 -11.15 -6.50 -3.37
N LEU A 69 -11.11 -6.83 -4.66
CA LEU A 69 -10.94 -8.20 -5.14
C LEU A 69 -9.51 -8.74 -5.01
N ASN A 70 -8.51 -7.86 -4.97
CA ASN A 70 -7.09 -8.26 -4.90
C ASN A 70 -6.35 -7.37 -3.88
N PRO A 71 -6.64 -7.53 -2.57
CA PRO A 71 -6.04 -6.69 -1.54
C PRO A 71 -4.51 -6.82 -1.47
N ASP A 72 -3.99 -8.00 -1.82
CA ASP A 72 -2.55 -8.26 -1.87
C ASP A 72 -1.84 -7.54 -3.03
N ASN A 73 -2.58 -7.13 -4.07
CA ASN A 73 -2.05 -6.45 -5.25
C ASN A 73 -2.12 -4.92 -5.11
N SER A 74 -1.66 -4.41 -3.96
CA SER A 74 -1.67 -2.97 -3.64
C SER A 74 -0.74 -2.12 -4.50
N TRP A 75 0.26 -2.75 -5.14
CA TRP A 75 1.23 -2.07 -6.00
C TRP A 75 0.90 -2.27 -7.48
N SER A 76 0.42 -1.22 -8.11
CA SER A 76 0.34 -1.15 -9.57
C SER A 76 1.73 -1.14 -10.22
N LEU A 77 1.79 -1.52 -11.51
CA LEU A 77 3.03 -1.44 -12.30
C LEU A 77 3.61 -0.02 -12.30
N ASP A 78 2.75 0.99 -12.45
CA ASP A 78 3.19 2.39 -12.46
C ASP A 78 3.80 2.79 -11.12
N GLN A 79 3.21 2.37 -9.99
CA GLN A 79 3.79 2.59 -8.67
C GLN A 79 5.15 1.90 -8.51
N GLN A 80 5.31 0.67 -9.03
CA GLN A 80 6.60 -0.04 -9.04
C GLN A 80 7.67 0.71 -9.85
N LEU A 81 7.31 1.23 -11.02
CA LEU A 81 8.21 1.99 -11.89
C LEU A 81 8.56 3.36 -11.28
N ILE A 82 7.59 4.05 -10.69
CA ILE A 82 7.80 5.33 -10.00
C ILE A 82 8.72 5.14 -8.79
N ALA A 83 8.51 4.09 -7.98
CA ALA A 83 9.39 3.79 -6.86
C ALA A 83 10.82 3.47 -7.33
N THR A 84 10.96 2.71 -8.40
CA THR A 84 12.27 2.41 -9.00
C THR A 84 12.97 3.67 -9.50
N THR A 85 12.22 4.59 -10.10
CA THR A 85 12.74 5.89 -10.54
C THR A 85 13.18 6.75 -9.34
N ALA A 86 12.37 6.79 -8.28
CA ALA A 86 12.71 7.52 -7.06
C ALA A 86 13.97 6.96 -6.40
N ASP A 87 14.14 5.64 -6.34
CA ASP A 87 15.36 5.01 -5.83
C ASP A 87 16.59 5.39 -6.68
N ALA A 88 16.47 5.36 -8.01
CA ALA A 88 17.56 5.75 -8.91
C ALA A 88 17.98 7.22 -8.74
N VAL A 89 17.02 8.13 -8.54
CA VAL A 89 17.31 9.55 -8.26
C VAL A 89 18.00 9.73 -6.93
N ARG A 90 17.59 8.99 -5.89
CA ARG A 90 18.26 9.02 -4.57
C ARG A 90 19.69 8.52 -4.67
N GLU A 91 19.92 7.46 -5.44
CA GLU A 91 21.26 6.92 -5.67
C GLU A 91 22.15 7.92 -6.42
N LEU A 92 21.62 8.54 -7.48
CA LEU A 92 22.35 9.59 -8.22
C LEU A 92 22.71 10.78 -7.33
N THR A 93 21.79 11.20 -6.47
CA THR A 93 22.03 12.27 -5.49
C THR A 93 23.13 11.86 -4.52
N HIS A 94 23.12 10.61 -4.03
CA HIS A 94 24.15 10.09 -3.14
C HIS A 94 25.53 10.05 -3.80
N LEU A 95 25.62 9.57 -5.05
CA LEU A 95 26.86 9.57 -5.83
C LEU A 95 27.39 10.99 -6.05
N THR A 96 26.49 11.93 -6.35
CA THR A 96 26.85 13.34 -6.52
C THR A 96 27.43 13.91 -5.22
N LEU A 97 26.82 13.60 -4.07
CA LEU A 97 27.35 14.01 -2.77
C LEU A 97 28.73 13.37 -2.49
N LEU A 98 28.91 12.09 -2.79
CA LEU A 98 30.19 11.41 -2.57
C LEU A 98 31.33 12.05 -3.37
N VAL A 99 31.08 12.38 -4.64
CA VAL A 99 32.07 13.04 -5.52
C VAL A 99 32.45 14.41 -4.97
N ASN A 100 31.46 15.18 -4.49
CA ASN A 100 31.66 16.55 -4.00
C ASN A 100 32.09 16.65 -2.53
N THR A 101 32.15 15.54 -1.80
CA THR A 101 32.52 15.52 -0.37
C THR A 101 34.00 15.16 -0.18
N ASP A 102 34.66 15.87 0.74
CA ASP A 102 36.03 15.56 1.22
C ASP A 102 36.18 14.06 1.51
N PRO A 103 37.22 13.37 0.98
CA PRO A 103 37.48 11.96 1.22
C PRO A 103 37.39 11.52 2.69
N LYS A 104 37.82 12.37 3.64
CA LYS A 104 37.79 12.07 5.08
C LYS A 104 36.36 12.02 5.65
N LYS A 105 35.38 12.64 4.96
CA LYS A 105 33.99 12.72 5.39
C LYS A 105 33.07 11.73 4.65
N ARG A 106 33.53 11.13 3.54
CA ARG A 106 32.74 10.20 2.72
C ARG A 106 32.19 9.01 3.50
N GLY A 107 32.97 8.44 4.42
CA GLY A 107 32.53 7.30 5.25
C GLY A 107 31.33 7.58 6.17
N ARG A 108 30.93 8.85 6.35
CA ARG A 108 29.73 9.23 7.11
C ARG A 108 28.46 9.21 6.26
N LEU A 109 28.58 9.30 4.93
CA LEU A 109 27.45 9.26 4.01
C LEU A 109 27.02 7.81 3.81
N LYS A 110 25.77 7.51 4.16
CA LYS A 110 25.19 6.18 3.97
C LYS A 110 24.42 6.15 2.65
N PRO A 111 24.49 5.05 1.88
CA PRO A 111 23.64 4.88 0.72
C PRO A 111 22.16 4.98 1.10
N PRO A 112 21.30 5.54 0.24
CA PRO A 112 19.88 5.61 0.48
C PRO A 112 19.29 4.19 0.52
N GLU A 113 18.34 3.97 1.43
CA GLU A 113 17.58 2.72 1.46
C GLU A 113 16.46 2.78 0.41
N PRO A 114 16.24 1.72 -0.39
CA PRO A 114 15.15 1.66 -1.37
C PRO A 114 13.77 1.81 -0.74
N ILE A 115 12.78 2.22 -1.50
CA ILE A 115 11.38 2.24 -1.06
C ILE A 115 10.87 0.79 -0.90
N GLU A 116 10.31 0.47 0.28
CA GLU A 116 9.67 -0.83 0.57
C GLU A 116 8.55 -1.10 -0.44
N ARG A 117 8.67 -2.20 -1.21
CA ARG A 117 7.66 -2.63 -2.19
C ARG A 117 7.78 -4.14 -2.48
N PRO A 118 6.74 -4.79 -3.05
CA PRO A 118 6.78 -6.21 -3.37
C PRO A 118 8.03 -6.57 -4.19
N GLY A 119 8.78 -7.58 -3.73
CA GLY A 119 10.04 -8.03 -4.35
C GLY A 119 11.28 -7.23 -3.95
N VAL A 120 11.15 -6.14 -3.20
CA VAL A 120 12.27 -5.31 -2.72
C VAL A 120 12.25 -5.25 -1.19
N GLU A 121 13.11 -6.06 -0.58
CA GLU A 121 13.29 -6.05 0.87
C GLU A 121 14.23 -4.94 1.32
N VAL A 122 13.76 -4.06 2.19
CA VAL A 122 14.61 -3.09 2.87
C VAL A 122 15.20 -3.75 4.10
N ARG A 123 16.53 -3.70 4.23
CA ARG A 123 17.22 -4.14 5.45
C ARG A 123 16.87 -3.19 6.60
N ARG A 124 15.79 -3.48 7.32
CA ARG A 124 15.46 -2.79 8.56
C ARG A 124 16.62 -2.98 9.54
N LYS A 125 17.35 -1.90 9.81
CA LYS A 125 18.32 -1.88 10.91
C LYS A 125 17.54 -2.19 12.18
N LYS A 126 17.86 -3.31 12.84
CA LYS A 126 17.34 -3.58 14.18
C LYS A 126 17.64 -2.35 15.02
N SER A 127 16.60 -1.62 15.41
CA SER A 127 16.76 -0.61 16.44
C SER A 127 17.32 -1.36 17.63
N ASN A 128 18.50 -0.95 18.09
CA ASN A 128 18.91 -1.29 19.44
C ASN A 128 17.91 -0.59 20.34
N VAL A 129 16.75 -1.22 20.55
CA VAL A 129 15.92 -0.93 21.71
C VAL A 129 16.90 -1.13 22.85
N ILE A 130 17.30 -0.02 23.46
CA ILE A 130 18.05 -0.05 24.70
C ILE A 130 17.11 -0.74 25.66
N LYS A 131 17.22 -2.07 25.78
CA LYS A 131 16.56 -2.82 26.82
C LYS A 131 17.19 -2.30 28.10
N PHE A 132 16.52 -1.37 28.75
CA PHE A 132 16.84 -0.92 30.09
C PHE A 132 16.67 -2.13 31.01
N GLY A 133 17.74 -2.91 31.14
CA GLY A 133 17.68 -4.27 31.68
C GLY A 133 18.82 -5.13 31.15
N GLY A 134 20.05 -4.63 31.24
CA GLY A 134 21.21 -5.51 31.24
C GLY A 134 21.23 -6.37 32.51
N ARG A 135 22.16 -7.33 32.57
CA ARG A 135 22.38 -8.36 33.61
C ARG A 135 22.39 -7.89 35.08
N HIS A 136 22.34 -6.58 35.32
CA HIS A 136 22.10 -5.95 36.60
C HIS A 136 20.90 -4.99 36.42
N GLY A 137 19.77 -5.29 37.06
CA GLY A 137 18.48 -4.55 36.97
C GLY A 137 18.49 -3.11 37.50
N SER A 138 19.61 -2.41 37.37
CA SER A 138 19.90 -1.08 37.92
C SER A 138 19.02 0.02 37.30
N GLY A 139 18.75 -0.05 35.99
CA GLY A 139 18.09 1.06 35.30
C GLY A 139 16.59 1.21 35.61
N ALA A 140 15.86 0.11 35.81
CA ALA A 140 14.45 0.15 36.22
C ALA A 140 14.29 0.61 37.68
N ALA A 141 15.23 0.22 38.56
CA ALA A 141 15.26 0.65 39.95
C ALA A 141 15.56 2.15 40.09
N GLN A 142 16.47 2.69 39.28
CA GLN A 142 16.81 4.12 39.24
C GLN A 142 15.64 5.00 38.77
N LEU A 143 14.85 4.53 37.80
CA LEU A 143 13.63 5.24 37.38
C LEU A 143 12.53 5.14 38.44
N ALA A 144 12.37 3.97 39.06
CA ALA A 144 11.40 3.80 40.14
C ALA A 144 11.72 4.69 41.35
N SER A 145 13.00 4.95 41.68
CA SER A 145 13.37 5.87 42.77
C SER A 145 13.09 7.34 42.44
N LEU A 146 13.17 7.74 41.17
CA LEU A 146 12.81 9.10 40.73
C LEU A 146 11.31 9.39 40.86
N PHE A 147 10.46 8.38 40.65
CA PHE A 147 9.00 8.53 40.75
C PHE A 147 8.42 8.20 42.14
N ARG A 148 9.19 7.59 43.05
CA ARG A 148 8.73 7.27 44.42
C ARG A 148 8.95 8.40 45.44
N GLY A 149 9.55 9.52 45.04
CA GLY A 149 9.88 10.65 45.92
C GLY A 149 8.86 11.80 45.93
N ALA A 150 7.73 11.70 45.22
CA ALA A 150 6.76 12.80 45.07
C ALA A 150 5.40 12.53 45.75
N SER A 151 5.42 11.93 46.93
CA SER A 151 4.25 11.88 47.83
C SER A 151 4.72 11.98 49.28
N GLY A 152 4.93 13.21 49.74
CA GLY A 152 5.15 13.62 51.11
C GLY A 152 4.73 15.07 51.23
#